data_AF-A0A2I1F5N7-F1
#
_entry.id   AF-A0A2I1F5N7-F1
#
_cell.length_a   1.000
_cell.length_b   1.000
_cell.length_c   1.000
_cell.angle_alpha   90.00
_cell.angle_beta   90.00
_cell.angle_gamma   90.00
#
_symmetry.space_group_name_H-M   'P 1'
#
loop_
_entity.id
_entity.type
_entity.pdbx_description
1 polymer ?
#
loop_
_entity_poly.entity_id
_entity_poly.type
_entity_poly.pdbx_seq_one_letter_code
_entity_poly.pdbx_strand_id
1 'polypeptide(L)'
;MTTYDSFIFSFANKNNFQNANVGYSNGANSVCGFASNGPAFGGNSGCHLATAGRSGYIWSSDASINNTAFPEIGIPKNDFDVDDYEVFQVVKK
;
A
#
# COMPACT_ATOMS: atom_id res chain seq x y z
N MET A 1 -5.77 -6.45 -15.15
CA MET A 1 -6.25 -5.07 -15.40
C MET A 1 -5.10 -4.14 -15.02
N THR A 2 -4.62 -3.33 -15.95
CA THR A 2 -3.48 -2.42 -15.77
C THR A 2 -4.02 -1.00 -15.67
N THR A 3 -3.81 -0.31 -14.56
CA THR A 3 -4.17 1.11 -14.39
C THR A 3 -3.01 1.85 -13.75
N TYR A 4 -2.64 2.96 -14.37
CA TYR A 4 -1.67 3.94 -13.84
C TYR A 4 -2.33 4.93 -12.87
N ASP A 5 -3.65 4.86 -12.70
CA ASP A 5 -4.42 5.78 -11.86
C ASP A 5 -4.29 5.43 -10.36
N SER A 6 -3.76 4.25 -10.04
CA SER A 6 -3.47 3.86 -8.66
C SER A 6 -2.27 4.62 -8.15
N PHE A 7 -2.40 5.22 -6.96
CA PHE A 7 -1.32 5.86 -6.24
C PHE A 7 -1.35 5.47 -4.76
N ILE A 8 -0.18 5.53 -4.13
CA ILE A 8 0.00 5.42 -2.69
C ILE A 8 0.69 6.70 -2.21
N PHE A 9 0.36 7.15 -1.00
CA PHE A 9 0.98 8.33 -0.41
C PHE A 9 1.26 8.12 1.06
N SER A 10 2.23 8.87 1.58
CA SER A 10 2.56 8.92 3.00
C SER A 10 2.76 10.36 3.45
N PHE A 11 2.49 10.61 4.73
CA PHE A 11 2.81 11.86 5.39
C PHE A 11 3.77 11.59 6.53
N ALA A 12 4.97 12.18 6.50
CA ALA A 12 5.87 12.17 7.66
C ALA A 12 5.29 12.97 8.83
N ASN A 13 4.43 13.96 8.53
CA ASN A 13 3.74 14.77 9.52
C ASN A 13 2.28 14.95 9.09
N LYS A 14 1.36 14.39 9.89
CA LYS A 14 -0.10 14.47 9.64
C LYS A 14 -0.66 15.90 9.58
N ASN A 15 0.07 16.89 10.10
CA ASN A 15 -0.32 18.29 10.10
C ASN A 15 0.22 19.08 8.90
N ASN A 16 1.09 18.48 8.08
CA ASN A 16 1.66 19.14 6.90
C ASN A 16 1.47 18.29 5.63
N PHE A 17 0.35 18.50 4.95
CA PHE A 17 0.01 17.79 3.71
C PHE A 17 0.86 18.20 2.50
N GLN A 18 1.56 19.34 2.54
CA GLN A 18 2.39 19.81 1.42
C GLN A 18 3.66 18.98 1.24
N ASN A 19 4.05 18.22 2.28
CA ASN A 19 5.24 17.38 2.28
C ASN A 19 4.91 15.89 2.10
N ALA A 20 3.79 15.59 1.45
CA ALA A 20 3.41 14.22 1.15
C ALA A 20 4.38 13.61 0.13
N ASN A 21 4.80 12.37 0.37
CA ASN A 21 5.45 11.58 -0.65
C ASN A 21 4.38 10.80 -1.40
N VAL A 22 4.35 10.91 -2.73
CA VAL A 22 3.35 10.24 -3.57
C VAL A 22 4.06 9.32 -4.56
N GLY A 23 3.61 8.08 -4.62
CA GLY A 23 4.10 7.04 -5.52
C GLY A 23 2.98 6.61 -6.46
N TYR A 24 3.21 6.76 -7.76
CA TYR A 24 2.27 6.30 -8.79
C TYR A 24 2.59 4.87 -9.20
N SER A 25 1.54 4.11 -9.54
CA SER A 25 1.71 2.75 -10.03
C SER A 25 2.43 2.72 -11.38
N ASN A 26 3.27 1.70 -11.58
CA ASN A 26 3.86 1.38 -12.89
C ASN A 26 2.88 0.72 -13.88
N GLY A 27 1.61 0.59 -13.48
CA GLY A 27 0.53 0.02 -14.27
C GLY A 27 0.32 -1.49 -14.07
N ALA A 28 1.17 -2.18 -13.31
CA ALA A 28 1.07 -3.63 -13.08
C ALA A 28 0.86 -3.97 -11.60
N ASN A 29 -0.09 -4.86 -11.31
CA ASN A 29 -0.34 -5.42 -9.98
C ASN A 29 -0.48 -4.37 -8.86
N SER A 30 -1.11 -3.22 -9.16
CA SER A 30 -1.20 -2.06 -8.25
C SER A 30 -1.95 -2.36 -6.96
N VAL A 31 -3.10 -3.02 -7.06
CA VAL A 31 -3.97 -3.34 -5.92
C VAL A 31 -4.52 -4.74 -6.10
N CYS A 32 -4.44 -5.55 -5.05
CA CYS A 32 -5.03 -6.87 -4.99
C CYS A 32 -5.72 -7.10 -3.64
N GLY A 33 -6.60 -8.10 -3.60
CA GLY A 33 -7.28 -8.53 -2.38
C GLY A 33 -7.01 -10.00 -2.13
N PHE A 34 -6.56 -10.32 -0.92
CA PHE A 34 -6.31 -11.69 -0.49
C PHE A 34 -7.36 -12.10 0.54
N ALA A 35 -7.97 -13.27 0.36
CA ALA A 35 -9.04 -13.75 1.24
C ALA A 35 -8.62 -13.81 2.73
N SER A 36 -7.35 -14.08 3.01
CA SER A 36 -6.79 -14.17 4.37
C SER A 36 -6.11 -12.91 4.88
N ASN A 37 -5.81 -11.94 4.00
CA ASN A 37 -4.94 -10.80 4.29
C ASN A 37 -5.57 -9.43 3.92
N GLY A 38 -6.80 -9.42 3.41
CA GLY A 38 -7.45 -8.18 3.01
C GLY A 38 -6.73 -7.49 1.85
N PRO A 39 -6.73 -6.14 1.80
CA PRO A 39 -6.15 -5.39 0.70
C PRO A 39 -4.62 -5.43 0.73
N ALA A 40 -4.02 -5.44 -0.45
CA ALA A 40 -2.60 -5.32 -0.67
C ALA A 40 -2.32 -4.37 -1.84
N PHE A 41 -1.24 -3.60 -1.72
CA PHE A 41 -0.77 -2.65 -2.70
C PHE A 41 0.58 -3.13 -3.25
N GLY A 42 0.68 -3.28 -4.56
CA GLY A 42 1.77 -4.01 -5.22
C GLY A 42 1.56 -5.53 -5.15
N GLY A 43 2.15 -6.28 -6.08
CA GLY A 43 1.98 -7.73 -6.11
C GLY A 43 2.95 -8.49 -7.01
N ASN A 44 2.83 -9.83 -6.95
CA ASN A 44 3.65 -10.87 -7.58
C ASN A 44 4.75 -11.42 -6.65
N SER A 45 5.96 -10.87 -6.71
CA SER A 45 7.10 -11.29 -5.87
C SER A 45 7.21 -10.48 -4.56
N GLY A 46 6.20 -9.63 -4.30
CA GLY A 46 6.22 -8.69 -3.20
C GLY A 46 5.07 -7.70 -3.22
N CYS A 47 4.63 -7.28 -2.03
CA CYS A 47 3.73 -6.15 -1.84
C CYS A 47 4.51 -4.94 -1.34
N HIS A 48 4.11 -3.76 -1.80
CA HIS A 48 4.57 -2.48 -1.26
C HIS A 48 3.95 -2.21 0.11
N LEU A 49 2.69 -2.60 0.30
CA LEU A 49 2.00 -2.50 1.58
C LEU A 49 0.93 -3.58 1.64
N ALA A 50 0.95 -4.43 2.65
CA ALA A 50 -0.07 -5.45 2.86
C ALA A 50 -0.14 -5.85 4.33
N THR A 51 -1.22 -6.52 4.72
CA THR A 51 -1.21 -7.22 6.01
C THR A 51 -0.34 -8.47 5.91
N ALA A 52 0.54 -8.65 6.89
CA ALA A 52 1.43 -9.80 7.02
C ALA A 52 0.84 -10.87 7.96
N GLY A 53 1.23 -12.12 7.72
CA GLY A 53 0.85 -13.26 8.56
C GLY A 53 -0.60 -13.74 8.35
N ARG A 54 -0.97 -14.79 9.08
CA ARG A 54 -2.33 -15.38 9.03
C ARG A 54 -3.35 -14.62 9.89
N SER A 55 -2.88 -13.69 10.71
CA SER A 55 -3.67 -13.03 11.74
C SER A 55 -4.22 -11.67 11.31
N GLY A 56 -3.72 -11.08 10.22
CA GLY A 56 -4.26 -9.83 9.65
C GLY A 56 -4.10 -8.58 10.53
N TYR A 57 -3.41 -8.67 11.66
CA TYR A 57 -3.20 -7.57 12.61
C TYR A 57 -1.89 -6.80 12.40
N ILE A 58 -0.94 -7.39 11.68
CA ILE A 58 0.37 -6.79 11.43
C ILE A 58 0.40 -6.31 9.99
N TRP A 59 0.84 -5.08 9.78
CA TRP A 59 1.10 -4.56 8.44
C TRP A 59 2.57 -4.70 8.12
N SER A 60 2.88 -4.80 6.84
CA SER A 60 4.26 -4.91 6.38
C SER A 60 4.44 -4.12 5.10
N SER A 61 5.56 -3.41 5.02
CA SER A 61 6.06 -2.83 3.78
C SER A 61 7.44 -3.41 3.50
N ASP A 62 7.81 -3.51 2.23
CA ASP A 62 9.03 -4.16 1.77
C ASP A 62 8.98 -5.71 1.72
N ALA A 63 7.97 -6.27 1.04
CA ALA A 63 7.95 -7.71 0.76
C ALA A 63 8.85 -8.07 -0.45
N SER A 64 10.16 -7.85 -0.33
CA SER A 64 11.27 -8.32 -1.18
C SER A 64 11.51 -7.64 -2.55
N ILE A 65 12.83 -7.45 -2.84
CA ILE A 65 13.65 -7.11 -4.05
C ILE A 65 13.00 -6.79 -5.42
N ASN A 66 11.74 -7.15 -5.65
CA ASN A 66 11.03 -7.06 -6.92
C ASN A 66 9.75 -6.21 -6.84
N ASN A 67 9.60 -5.40 -5.79
CA ASN A 67 8.52 -4.42 -5.71
C ASN A 67 8.74 -3.30 -6.74
N THR A 68 8.21 -3.52 -7.93
CA THR A 68 8.30 -2.57 -9.05
C THR A 68 7.03 -1.75 -9.20
N ALA A 69 5.95 -2.12 -8.49
CA ALA A 69 4.62 -1.53 -8.67
C ALA A 69 4.57 -0.07 -8.26
N PHE A 70 5.22 0.31 -7.15
CA PHE A 70 5.29 1.69 -6.66
C PHE A 70 6.71 2.08 -6.22
N PRO A 71 7.10 3.36 -6.37
CA PRO A 71 8.37 3.86 -5.85
C PRO A 71 8.36 3.93 -4.30
N GLU A 72 9.54 3.95 -3.68
CA GLU A 72 9.69 4.14 -2.23
C GLU A 72 9.20 5.54 -1.81
N ILE A 73 8.26 5.59 -0.85
CA ILE A 73 7.65 6.83 -0.36
C ILE A 73 7.77 7.00 1.16
N GLY A 74 8.67 6.27 1.82
CA GLY A 74 8.92 6.44 3.27
C GLY A 74 7.88 5.80 4.20
N ILE A 75 7.26 4.70 3.78
CA ILE A 75 6.46 3.83 4.66
C ILE A 75 7.43 3.01 5.54
N PRO A 76 7.11 2.73 6.82
CA PRO A 76 7.95 1.89 7.69
C PRO A 76 8.21 0.50 7.08
N LYS A 77 9.48 0.08 7.00
CA LYS A 77 9.87 -1.22 6.42
C LYS A 77 9.70 -2.37 7.39
N ASN A 78 9.50 -3.57 6.85
CA ASN A 78 9.15 -4.80 7.55
C ASN A 78 7.81 -4.68 8.26
N ASP A 79 7.61 -5.54 9.26
CA ASP A 79 6.39 -5.61 10.04
C ASP A 79 6.27 -4.41 11.00
N PHE A 80 5.09 -3.79 11.01
CA PHE A 80 4.73 -2.68 11.89
C PHE A 80 3.27 -2.76 12.31
N ASP A 81 3.00 -2.23 13.50
CA ASP A 81 1.65 -2.13 14.04
C ASP A 81 0.91 -0.96 13.40
N VAL A 82 -0.39 -1.15 13.15
CA VAL A 82 -1.30 -0.13 12.66
C VAL A 82 -2.47 -0.03 13.63
N ASP A 83 -2.75 1.18 14.09
CA ASP A 83 -3.85 1.44 15.02
C ASP A 83 -5.20 1.17 14.35
N ASP A 84 -5.43 1.74 13.16
CA ASP A 84 -6.68 1.66 12.41
C ASP A 84 -6.45 1.63 10.90
N TYR A 85 -7.36 1.01 10.15
CA TYR A 85 -7.44 1.15 8.69
C TYR A 85 -8.90 1.36 8.25
N GLU A 86 -9.10 2.27 7.29
CA GLU A 86 -10.42 2.66 6.80
C GLU A 86 -10.49 2.54 5.27
N VAL A 87 -11.64 2.12 4.75
CA VAL A 87 -11.88 1.99 3.30
C VAL A 87 -13.10 2.80 2.90
N PHE A 88 -12.92 3.71 1.94
CA PHE A 88 -13.96 4.58 1.44
C PHE A 88 -14.23 4.32 -0.03
N GLN A 89 -15.51 4.19 -0.41
CA GLN A 89 -15.94 4.12 -1.81
C GLN A 89 -16.59 5.43 -2.21
N VAL A 90 -16.12 6.01 -3.33
CA VAL A 90 -16.74 7.18 -3.94
C VAL A 90 -17.80 6.71 -4.93
N VAL A 91 -19.06 7.11 -4.71
CA VAL A 91 -20.18 6.86 -5.62
C VAL A 91 -20.63 8.17 -6.27
N LYS A 92 -20.91 8.14 -7.58
CA LYS A 92 -21.57 9.28 -8.24
C LYS A 92 -22.98 9.42 -7.67
N LYS A 93 -23.40 10.67 -7.47
CA LYS A 93 -24.78 10.99 -7.09
C LYS A 93 -25.72 10.82 -8.29
#